data_AF-A0A838AZ34-F1
#
_entry.id   AF-A0A838AZ34-F1
#
_cell.length_a   1.000
_cell.length_b   1.000
_cell.length_c   1.000
_cell.angle_alpha   90.00
_cell.angle_beta   90.00
_cell.angle_gamma   90.00
#
_symmetry.space_group_name_H-M   'P 1'
#
loop_
_entity.id
_entity.type
_entity.pdbx_description
1 polymer ?
#
loop_
_entity_poly.entity_id
_entity_poly.type
_entity_poly.pdbx_seq_one_letter_code
_entity_poly.pdbx_strand_id
1 'polypeptide(L)' 'MIGIIATGPQADLDRLQAFATKSGFPSKQMDAPEGWELFVVFPPDSDASAVAAFTDRLRGSEFSALEFGYAMAPVSP' A
#
# COMPACT_ATOMS: atom_id res chain seq x y z
N MET A 1 -1.52 -0.57 -13.95
CA MET A 1 -0.71 -0.64 -12.71
C MET A 1 -1.69 -0.64 -11.56
N ILE A 2 -1.54 -1.56 -10.61
CA ILE A 2 -2.44 -1.71 -9.47
C ILE A 2 -1.70 -1.21 -8.23
N GLY A 3 -2.40 -0.50 -7.36
CA GLY A 3 -1.85 -0.08 -6.07
C GLY A 3 -2.93 0.00 -5.02
N ILE A 4 -2.49 0.25 -3.79
CA ILE A 4 -3.36 0.56 -2.67
C ILE A 4 -3.04 1.96 -2.15
N ILE A 5 -4.06 2.58 -1.60
CA ILE A 5 -3.99 3.81 -0.83
C ILE A 5 -4.33 3.41 0.61
N ALA A 6 -3.51 3.83 1.57
CA ALA A 6 -3.79 3.64 2.98
C ALA A 6 -3.83 5.00 3.68
N THR A 7 -4.84 5.22 4.52
CA THR A 7 -4.99 6.41 5.36
C THR A 7 -5.09 5.98 6.82
N GLY A 8 -4.61 6.81 7.74
CA GLY A 8 -4.69 6.52 9.17
C GLY A 8 -3.56 7.13 10.00
N PRO A 9 -3.31 6.62 11.22
CA PRO A 9 -2.27 7.14 12.09
C PRO A 9 -0.87 7.02 11.47
N GLN A 10 -0.06 8.08 11.60
CA GLN A 10 1.30 8.15 11.02
C GLN A 10 2.17 6.94 11.38
N ALA A 11 2.13 6.49 12.64
CA ALA A 11 2.94 5.36 13.09
C ALA A 11 2.59 4.04 12.37
N ASP A 12 1.33 3.84 11.99
CA ASP A 12 0.89 2.66 11.25
C ASP A 12 1.18 2.80 9.75
N LEU A 13 1.11 4.02 9.20
CA LEU A 13 1.58 4.33 7.84
C LEU A 13 3.09 4.09 7.69
N ASP A 14 3.90 4.52 8.67
CA ASP A 14 5.35 4.31 8.68
C ASP A 14 5.69 2.81 8.72
N ARG A 15 4.96 2.03 9.54
CA ARG A 15 5.10 0.56 9.58
C ARG A 15 4.73 -0.08 8.26
N LEU A 16 3.62 0.35 7.65
CA LEU A 16 3.19 -0.16 6.36
C LEU A 16 4.19 0.18 5.25
N GLN A 17 4.76 1.39 5.26
CA GLN A 17 5.80 1.79 4.31
C GLN A 17 7.08 0.95 4.46
N ALA A 18 7.51 0.70 5.70
CA ALA A 18 8.65 -0.18 5.97
C ALA A 18 8.37 -1.62 5.50
N PHE A 19 7.14 -2.11 5.70
CA PHE A 19 6.72 -3.42 5.22
C PHE A 19 6.71 -3.49 3.68
N ALA A 20 6.12 -2.51 2.99
CA ALA A 20 6.12 -2.42 1.53
C ALA A 20 7.56 -2.43 0.96
N THR A 21 8.45 -1.63 1.56
CA THR A 21 9.88 -1.58 1.18
C THR A 21 10.55 -2.94 1.34
N LYS A 22 10.31 -3.63 2.47
CA LYS A 22 10.84 -4.98 2.72
C LYS A 22 10.30 -6.02 1.74
N SER A 23 9.05 -5.88 1.32
CA SER A 23 8.39 -6.74 0.32
C SER A 23 8.79 -6.41 -1.12
N GLY A 24 9.60 -5.37 -1.35
CA GLY A 24 10.03 -4.95 -2.68
C GLY A 24 8.98 -4.12 -3.45
N PHE A 25 7.93 -3.65 -2.76
CA PHE A 25 6.91 -2.82 -3.37
C PHE A 25 7.21 -1.33 -3.18
N PRO A 26 7.34 -0.56 -4.28
CA PRO A 26 7.51 0.89 -4.19
C PRO A 26 6.35 1.53 -3.42
N SER A 27 6.68 2.48 -2.57
CA SER A 27 5.68 3.20 -1.80
C SER A 27 6.07 4.64 -1.52
N LYS A 28 5.09 5.50 -1.31
CA LYS A 28 5.29 6.93 -1.06
C LYS A 28 4.21 7.48 -0.13
N GLN A 29 4.65 8.16 0.92
CA GLN A 29 3.75 8.94 1.76
C GLN A 29 3.53 10.33 1.18
N MET A 30 2.31 10.83 1.32
CA MET A 30 1.87 12.13 0.81
C MET A 30 1.00 12.84 1.85
N ASP A 31 1.15 14.15 1.93
CA ASP A 31 0.26 15.00 2.72
C ASP A 31 -1.01 15.28 1.92
N ALA A 32 -2.16 14.86 2.44
CA ALA A 32 -3.46 15.02 1.81
C ALA A 32 -4.42 15.81 2.73
N PRO A 33 -5.51 16.39 2.20
CA PRO A 33 -6.42 17.23 2.98
C PRO A 33 -7.03 16.55 4.21
N GLU A 34 -7.15 15.22 4.19
CA GLU A 34 -7.73 14.40 5.26
C GLU A 34 -6.67 13.81 6.21
N GLY A 35 -5.39 14.10 5.97
CA GLY A 35 -4.25 13.58 6.73
C GLY A 35 -3.21 12.93 5.83
N TRP A 36 -2.24 12.26 6.47
CA TRP A 36 -1.22 11.53 5.74
C TRP A 36 -1.79 10.31 5.03
N GLU A 37 -1.36 10.10 3.80
CA GLU A 37 -1.71 8.95 2.98
C GLU A 37 -0.45 8.21 2.57
N LEU A 38 -0.55 6.89 2.45
CA LEU A 38 0.49 6.05 1.86
C LEU A 38 -0.02 5.40 0.59
N PHE A 39 0.71 5.60 -0.50
CA PHE A 39 0.53 4.89 -1.76
C PHE A 39 1.50 3.74 -1.83
N VAL A 40 1.03 2.52 -2.09
CA VAL A 40 1.87 1.36 -2.40
C VAL A 40 1.52 0.86 -3.80
N VAL A 41 2.54 0.63 -4.61
CA VAL A 41 2.40 0.26 -6.02
C VAL A 41 2.85 -1.18 -6.25
N PHE A 42 2.07 -1.93 -7.01
CA PHE A 42 2.45 -3.24 -7.55
C PHE A 42 2.80 -3.07 -9.04
N PRO A 43 4.10 -3.09 -9.39
CA PRO A 43 4.55 -3.15 -10.78
C PRO A 43 3.88 -4.29 -11.56
N PRO A 44 3.62 -4.14 -12.87
CA PRO A 44 2.94 -5.15 -13.69
C PRO A 44 3.68 -6.50 -13.78
N ASP A 45 4.99 -6.48 -13.55
CA ASP A 45 5.92 -7.61 -13.51
C ASP A 45 6.09 -8.22 -12.11
N SER A 46 5.35 -7.72 -11.11
CA SER A 46 5.37 -8.27 -9.75
C SER A 46 4.89 -9.71 -9.71
N ASP A 47 5.52 -10.52 -8.87
CA ASP A 47 5.05 -11.88 -8.58
C ASP A 47 3.65 -11.85 -7.95
N ALA A 48 2.69 -12.53 -8.58
CA ALA A 48 1.30 -12.55 -8.15
C ALA A 48 1.12 -13.14 -6.73
N SER A 49 1.95 -14.11 -6.34
CA SER A 49 1.91 -14.71 -5.00
C SER A 49 2.45 -13.74 -3.95
N ALA A 50 3.48 -12.95 -4.30
CA ALA A 50 4.00 -11.89 -3.43
C ALA A 50 2.95 -10.78 -3.20
N VAL A 51 2.25 -10.37 -4.26
CA VAL A 51 1.14 -9.40 -4.16
C VAL A 51 -0.01 -9.96 -3.32
N ALA A 52 -0.37 -11.23 -3.50
CA ALA A 52 -1.40 -11.88 -2.70
C ALA A 52 -1.01 -11.97 -1.22
N ALA A 53 0.21 -12.40 -0.91
CA ALA A 53 0.70 -12.49 0.47
C ALA A 53 0.77 -11.11 1.15
N PHE A 54 1.17 -10.07 0.41
CA PHE A 54 1.17 -8.71 0.90
C PHE A 54 -0.25 -8.24 1.23
N THR A 55 -1.19 -8.37 0.28
CA THR A 55 -2.58 -7.94 0.46
C THR A 55 -3.33 -8.75 1.53
N ASP A 56 -3.04 -10.04 1.69
CA ASP A 56 -3.60 -10.85 2.78
C ASP A 56 -3.16 -10.34 4.15
N ARG A 57 -1.87 -10.00 4.30
CA ARG A 57 -1.35 -9.43 5.54
C ARG A 57 -2.00 -8.10 5.92
N LEU A 58 -2.38 -7.27 4.94
CA LEU A 58 -3.10 -6.01 5.21
C LEU A 58 -4.50 -6.22 5.79
N ARG A 59 -5.13 -7.36 5.50
CA ARG A 59 -6.42 -7.74 6.10
C ARG A 59 -6.28 -8.26 7.54
N GLY A 60 -5.04 -8.47 8.00
CA GLY A 60 -4.74 -8.87 9.36
C GLY A 60 -4.95 -7.75 10.37
N SER A 61 -4.93 -8.11 11.66
CA SER A 61 -5.12 -7.15 12.76
C SER A 61 -4.01 -6.11 12.89
N GLU A 62 -2.83 -6.37 12.30
CA GLU A 62 -1.63 -5.52 12.36
C GLU A 62 -1.88 -4.10 11.81
N PHE A 63 -2.75 -3.95 10.82
CA PHE A 63 -3.08 -2.67 10.18
C PHE A 63 -4.55 -2.28 10.33
N SER A 64 -5.21 -2.77 11.37
CA SER A 64 -6.65 -2.54 11.62
C SER A 64 -7.03 -1.08 11.88
N ALA A 65 -6.07 -0.22 12.20
CA ALA A 65 -6.26 1.23 12.35
C ALA A 65 -6.14 1.99 11.01
N LEU A 66 -5.78 1.31 9.92
CA LEU A 66 -5.67 1.89 8.59
C LEU A 66 -6.94 1.62 7.79
N GLU A 67 -7.38 2.61 7.03
CA GLU A 67 -8.39 2.43 5.99
C GLU A 67 -7.69 2.23 4.65
N PHE A 68 -8.21 1.31 3.83
CA PHE A 68 -7.59 0.91 2.58
C PHE A 68 -8.50 1.19 1.38
N GLY A 69 -7.97 1.91 0.39
CA GLY A 69 -8.53 2.09 -0.94
C GLY A 69 -7.71 1.36 -2.00
N TYR A 70 -8.34 1.05 -3.14
CA TYR A 70 -7.64 0.48 -4.30
C TYR A 70 -7.52 1.53 -5.40
N ALA A 71 -6.30 1.69 -5.94
CA ALA A 71 -6.04 2.55 -7.08
C ALA A 71 -5.69 1.68 -8.29
N MET A 72 -6.45 1.86 -9.38
CA MET A 72 -6.11 1.29 -10.68
C MET A 72 -5.73 2.43 -11.61
N ALA A 73 -4.46 2.52 -11.97
CA ALA A 73 -4.02 3.42 -13.04
C ALA A 73 -4.05 2.66 -14.37
N PRO A 74 -4.64 3.23 -15.44
CA PRO A 74 -4.53 2.65 -16.77
C PRO A 74 -3.05 2.56 -17.12
N VAL A 75 -2.58 1.34 -17.40
CA VAL A 75 -1.32 1.16 -18.11
C VAL A 75 -1.61 1.55 -19.55
N SER A 76 -1.23 2.77 -19.93
CA SER A 76 -1.20 3.10 -21.35
C SER A 76 -0.30 2.07 -22.06
N PRO A 77 -0.77 1.47 -23.17
CA PRO A 77 0.02 0.53 -23.96
C PRO A 77 1.24 1.20 -24.61
#